data_AF-A0A2K8QJ47-F1
#
_entry.id   AF-A0A2K8QJ47-F1
#
_cell.length_a   1.000
_cell.length_b   1.000
_cell.length_c   1.000
_cell.angle_alpha   90.00
_cell.angle_beta   90.00
_cell.angle_gamma   90.00
#
_symmetry.space_group_name_H-M   'P 1'
#
loop_
_entity.id
_entity.type
_entity.pdbx_description
1 polymer ?
#
loop_
_entity_poly.entity_id
_entity_poly.type
_entity_poly.pdbx_seq_one_letter_code
_entity_poly.pdbx_strand_id
1 'polypeptide(L)'
;MDAKKLQKAYVSMLYSNNYQISGADTEYQYLAQTMDSERLIVERAARQRNLRTVLYSDMHFSPRFFSKEQFLTLVIAYCESDSFWNWNSRTLIESFCSFVVEKSDLTEEEKTIFLIDGIYSGISTNSGNSPWESKISHVAEKSTTEEIILDRYFSLSLLNKADHLSDVTFENKTACLRLHNENGKVAISLKETA
;
A
#
# COMPACT_ATOMS: atom_id res chain seq x y z
N MET A 1 6.49 -26.66 21.99
CA MET A 1 6.00 -25.36 21.49
C MET A 1 7.19 -24.57 21.00
N ASP A 2 7.15 -24.11 19.76
CA ASP A 2 8.24 -23.36 19.14
C ASP A 2 8.10 -21.87 19.47
N ALA A 3 9.09 -21.29 20.16
CA ALA A 3 9.04 -19.91 20.61
C ALA A 3 8.92 -18.89 19.46
N LYS A 4 9.54 -19.17 18.31
CA LYS A 4 9.46 -18.28 17.13
C LYS A 4 8.07 -18.36 16.51
N LYS A 5 7.51 -19.57 16.38
CA LYS A 5 6.13 -19.73 15.90
C LYS A 5 5.13 -19.08 16.85
N LEU A 6 5.34 -19.20 18.15
CA LEU A 6 4.47 -18.61 19.17
C LEU A 6 4.48 -17.08 19.07
N GLN A 7 5.66 -16.48 18.95
CA GLN A 7 5.79 -15.04 18.75
C GLN A 7 5.09 -14.59 17.47
N LYS A 8 5.28 -15.30 16.36
CA LYS A 8 4.65 -14.95 15.09
C LYS A 8 3.12 -15.10 15.14
N ALA A 9 2.61 -16.17 15.75
CA ALA A 9 1.17 -16.38 15.95
C ALA A 9 0.56 -15.29 16.83
N TYR A 10 1.25 -14.89 17.91
CA TYR A 10 0.82 -13.78 18.76
C TYR A 10 0.76 -12.46 17.98
N VAL A 11 1.80 -12.14 17.20
CA VAL A 11 1.79 -10.93 16.37
C VAL A 11 0.67 -10.99 15.32
N SER A 12 0.41 -12.16 14.71
CA SER A 12 -0.73 -12.37 13.82
C SER A 12 -2.06 -12.01 14.49
N MET A 13 -2.32 -12.56 15.67
CA MET A 13 -3.56 -12.31 16.41
C MET A 13 -3.76 -10.82 16.76
N LEU A 14 -2.68 -10.05 16.86
CA LEU A 14 -2.71 -8.62 17.15
C LEU A 14 -2.93 -7.72 15.94
N TYR A 15 -2.83 -8.25 14.72
CA TYR A 15 -3.12 -7.48 13.49
C TYR A 15 -4.32 -8.04 12.73
N SER A 16 -4.62 -9.32 12.92
CA SER A 16 -5.55 -10.08 12.10
C SER A 16 -6.42 -10.98 12.97
N ASN A 17 -7.65 -11.16 12.53
CA ASN A 17 -8.62 -12.05 13.15
C ASN A 17 -8.64 -13.42 12.47
N ASN A 18 -8.49 -13.45 11.15
CA ASN A 18 -8.69 -14.64 10.33
C ASN A 18 -7.39 -15.17 9.75
N TYR A 19 -6.36 -14.32 9.61
CA TYR A 19 -5.05 -14.77 9.17
C TYR A 19 -4.40 -15.74 10.17
N GLN A 20 -4.00 -16.91 9.68
CA GLN A 20 -3.25 -17.88 10.46
C GLN A 20 -1.98 -18.29 9.75
N ILE A 21 -0.90 -18.33 10.53
CA ILE A 21 0.41 -18.76 10.05
C ILE A 21 0.39 -20.28 9.91
N SER A 22 0.69 -20.75 8.70
CA SER A 22 0.70 -22.18 8.40
C SER A 22 1.64 -22.96 9.33
N GLY A 23 1.13 -24.07 9.88
CA GLY A 23 1.89 -24.99 10.74
C GLY A 23 2.20 -24.46 12.14
N ALA A 24 1.38 -23.54 12.67
CA ALA A 24 1.46 -23.00 14.03
C ALA A 24 0.21 -23.29 14.88
N ASP A 25 -0.55 -24.35 14.55
CA ASP A 25 -1.84 -24.67 15.17
C ASP A 25 -1.74 -24.85 16.70
N THR A 26 -0.66 -25.51 17.16
CA THR A 26 -0.41 -25.73 18.60
C THR A 26 -0.18 -24.40 19.33
N GLU A 27 0.54 -23.47 18.70
CA GLU A 27 0.78 -22.14 19.25
C GLU A 27 -0.50 -21.29 19.31
N TYR A 28 -1.35 -21.33 18.28
CA TYR A 28 -2.66 -20.64 18.31
C TYR A 28 -3.58 -21.19 19.39
N GLN A 29 -3.64 -22.52 19.57
CA GLN A 29 -4.41 -23.15 20.64
C GLN A 29 -3.92 -22.71 22.03
N TYR A 30 -2.60 -22.68 22.23
CA TYR A 30 -2.01 -22.21 23.49
C TYR A 30 -2.35 -20.74 23.77
N LEU A 31 -2.22 -19.86 22.78
CA LEU A 31 -2.54 -18.44 22.93
C LEU A 31 -4.02 -18.24 23.22
N ALA A 32 -4.92 -18.95 22.55
CA ALA A 32 -6.36 -18.86 22.79
C ALA A 32 -6.77 -19.27 24.21
N GLN A 33 -6.03 -20.18 24.85
CA GLN A 33 -6.30 -20.62 26.23
C GLN A 33 -5.70 -19.68 27.29
N THR A 34 -4.65 -18.95 26.94
CA THR A 34 -3.85 -18.18 27.91
C THR A 34 -4.05 -16.67 27.81
N MET A 35 -4.60 -16.19 26.71
CA MET A 35 -4.85 -14.77 26.48
C MET A 35 -6.28 -14.35 26.83
N ASP A 36 -6.39 -13.11 27.30
CA ASP A 36 -7.66 -12.40 27.39
C ASP A 36 -8.12 -11.96 25.99
N SER A 37 -9.26 -12.50 25.55
CA SER A 37 -9.83 -12.25 24.23
C SER A 37 -10.35 -10.82 24.05
N GLU A 38 -10.88 -10.19 25.11
CA GLU A 38 -11.37 -8.81 25.04
C GLU A 38 -10.20 -7.84 24.88
N ARG A 39 -9.13 -8.07 25.65
CA ARG A 39 -7.89 -7.30 25.52
C ARG A 39 -7.30 -7.42 24.12
N LEU A 40 -7.29 -8.62 23.54
CA LEU A 40 -6.77 -8.86 22.20
C LEU A 40 -7.54 -8.07 21.13
N ILE A 41 -8.87 -8.03 21.23
CA ILE A 41 -9.72 -7.26 20.30
C ILE A 41 -9.38 -5.76 20.35
N VAL A 42 -9.22 -5.20 21.56
CA VAL A 42 -8.88 -3.79 21.75
C VAL A 42 -7.50 -3.46 21.19
N GLU A 43 -6.49 -4.29 21.50
CA GLU A 43 -5.13 -4.13 21.00
C GLU A 43 -5.06 -4.22 19.47
N ARG A 44 -5.80 -5.16 18.87
CA ARG A 44 -5.89 -5.30 17.42
C ARG A 44 -6.46 -4.06 16.76
N ALA A 45 -7.60 -3.58 17.25
CA ALA A 45 -8.23 -2.37 16.73
C ALA A 45 -7.30 -1.15 16.87
N ALA A 46 -6.55 -1.04 17.98
CA ALA A 46 -5.58 0.02 18.18
C ALA A 46 -4.42 -0.05 17.16
N ARG A 47 -3.88 -1.24 16.91
CA ARG A 47 -2.79 -1.43 15.94
C ARG A 47 -3.22 -1.16 14.50
N GLN A 48 -4.40 -1.62 14.10
CA GLN A 48 -4.96 -1.33 12.77
C GLN A 48 -5.19 0.18 12.59
N ARG A 49 -5.70 0.88 13.62
CA ARG A 49 -5.82 2.35 13.59
C ARG A 49 -4.47 3.05 13.48
N ASN A 50 -3.45 2.56 14.20
CA ASN A 50 -2.10 3.12 14.14
C ASN A 50 -1.47 2.92 12.76
N LEU A 51 -1.60 1.72 12.19
CA LEU A 51 -1.16 1.42 10.83
C LEU A 51 -1.86 2.33 9.82
N ARG A 52 -3.19 2.48 9.94
CA ARG A 52 -3.95 3.44 9.13
C ARG A 52 -3.46 4.87 9.30
N THR A 53 -3.11 5.31 10.51
CA THR A 53 -2.56 6.66 10.73
C THR A 53 -1.26 6.85 9.95
N VAL A 54 -0.32 5.90 10.05
CA VAL A 54 0.97 5.97 9.36
C VAL A 54 0.77 6.01 7.84
N LEU A 55 0.04 5.03 7.30
CA LEU A 55 -0.23 4.97 5.86
C LEU A 55 -0.92 6.24 5.34
N TYR A 56 -1.93 6.74 6.07
CA TYR A 56 -2.68 7.91 5.67
C TYR A 56 -1.87 9.22 5.77
N SER A 57 -0.91 9.31 6.69
CA SER A 57 -0.08 10.51 6.83
C SER A 57 1.07 10.57 5.83
N ASP A 58 1.58 9.41 5.42
CA ASP A 58 2.78 9.33 4.58
C ASP A 58 2.48 9.23 3.08
N MET A 59 1.24 8.89 2.70
CA MET A 59 0.79 8.93 1.31
C MET A 59 0.55 10.36 0.80
N HIS A 60 0.79 10.57 -0.49
CA HIS A 60 0.77 11.90 -1.10
C HIS A 60 -0.61 12.29 -1.65
N PHE A 61 -1.32 11.36 -2.30
CA PHE A 61 -2.55 11.66 -3.03
C PHE A 61 -3.80 11.08 -2.39
N SER A 62 -3.77 9.80 -2.01
CA SER A 62 -4.92 9.05 -1.51
C SER A 62 -5.62 9.72 -0.31
N PRO A 63 -4.93 10.30 0.69
CA PRO A 63 -5.59 10.96 1.82
C PRO A 63 -6.54 12.09 1.43
N ARG A 64 -6.36 12.68 0.24
CA ARG A 64 -7.23 13.75 -0.27
C ARG A 64 -8.60 13.25 -0.71
N PHE A 65 -8.66 12.03 -1.26
CA PHE A 65 -9.86 11.50 -1.90
C PHE A 65 -10.58 10.45 -1.06
N PHE A 66 -9.92 9.92 -0.03
CA PHE A 66 -10.47 8.91 0.85
C PHE A 66 -10.53 9.41 2.29
N SER A 67 -11.64 9.11 2.95
CA SER A 67 -11.80 9.29 4.39
C SER A 67 -10.90 8.33 5.17
N LYS A 68 -10.64 8.66 6.44
CA LYS A 68 -9.88 7.79 7.35
C LYS A 68 -10.61 6.47 7.59
N GLU A 69 -11.93 6.48 7.51
CA GLU A 69 -12.82 5.32 7.68
C GLU A 69 -12.68 4.38 6.48
N GLN A 70 -12.72 4.90 5.25
CA GLN A 70 -12.46 4.10 4.04
C GLN A 70 -11.06 3.46 4.08
N PHE A 71 -10.05 4.24 4.48
CA PHE A 71 -8.69 3.74 4.67
C PHE A 71 -8.61 2.63 5.72
N LEU A 72 -9.33 2.78 6.84
CA LEU A 72 -9.32 1.77 7.90
C LEU A 72 -9.90 0.44 7.40
N THR A 73 -10.95 0.46 6.59
CA THR A 73 -11.50 -0.74 5.95
C THR A 73 -10.47 -1.45 5.07
N LEU A 74 -9.75 -0.69 4.23
CA LEU A 74 -8.68 -1.25 3.40
C LEU A 74 -7.52 -1.81 4.23
N VAL A 75 -7.13 -1.12 5.32
CA VAL A 75 -6.07 -1.56 6.22
C VAL A 75 -6.43 -2.85 6.95
N ILE A 76 -7.68 -2.97 7.41
CA ILE A 76 -8.16 -4.22 8.02
C ILE A 76 -8.05 -5.35 7.00
N ALA A 77 -8.55 -5.16 5.78
CA ALA A 77 -8.46 -6.16 4.72
C ALA A 77 -7.01 -6.52 4.38
N TYR A 78 -6.11 -5.53 4.35
CA TYR A 78 -4.68 -5.75 4.13
C TYR A 78 -4.05 -6.60 5.24
N CYS A 79 -4.33 -6.31 6.51
CA CYS A 79 -3.84 -7.11 7.64
C CYS A 79 -4.34 -8.57 7.58
N GLU A 80 -5.53 -8.82 7.03
CA GLU A 80 -6.04 -10.19 6.83
C GLU A 80 -5.44 -10.90 5.61
N SER A 81 -4.63 -10.22 4.79
CA SER A 81 -4.09 -10.75 3.55
C SER A 81 -2.66 -11.26 3.68
N ASP A 82 -2.29 -12.20 2.81
CA ASP A 82 -0.90 -12.63 2.66
C ASP A 82 0.04 -11.47 2.31
N SER A 83 -0.44 -10.42 1.64
CA SER A 83 0.39 -9.27 1.23
C SER A 83 0.99 -8.52 2.42
N PHE A 84 0.32 -8.49 3.58
CA PHE A 84 0.86 -7.88 4.79
C PHE A 84 1.92 -8.75 5.47
N TRP A 85 1.73 -10.07 5.46
CA TRP A 85 2.60 -11.02 6.16
C TRP A 85 3.80 -11.48 5.32
N ASN A 86 3.67 -11.45 4.00
CA ASN A 86 4.68 -11.84 3.01
C ASN A 86 5.13 -10.63 2.20
N TRP A 87 5.68 -9.64 2.92
CA TRP A 87 6.15 -8.41 2.32
C TRP A 87 7.21 -8.67 1.24
N ASN A 88 6.93 -8.25 0.01
CA ASN A 88 7.84 -8.34 -1.14
C ASN A 88 7.99 -7.03 -1.92
N SER A 89 7.76 -5.88 -1.26
CA SER A 89 7.84 -4.55 -1.88
C SER A 89 9.02 -3.74 -1.32
N ARG A 90 9.24 -2.51 -1.80
CA ARG A 90 10.30 -1.62 -1.31
C ARG A 90 9.89 -0.90 -0.03
N THR A 91 8.60 -0.57 0.11
CA THR A 91 8.05 0.13 1.28
C THR A 91 6.70 -0.43 1.73
N LEU A 92 6.28 -0.06 2.96
CA LEU A 92 4.99 -0.49 3.53
C LEU A 92 3.84 0.09 2.74
N ILE A 93 3.98 1.36 2.37
CA ILE A 93 3.04 2.09 1.52
C ILE A 93 2.91 1.40 0.17
N GLU A 94 4.02 1.06 -0.47
CA GLU A 94 4.01 0.35 -1.75
C GLU A 94 3.34 -1.03 -1.65
N SER A 95 3.64 -1.80 -0.60
CA SER A 95 3.01 -3.11 -0.37
C SER A 95 1.50 -2.99 -0.17
N PHE A 96 1.07 -2.03 0.66
CA PHE A 96 -0.35 -1.76 0.89
C PHE A 96 -1.05 -1.27 -0.39
N CYS A 97 -0.43 -0.36 -1.16
CA CYS A 97 -0.99 0.11 -2.42
C CYS A 97 -1.12 -1.03 -3.45
N SER A 98 -0.13 -1.92 -3.56
CA SER A 98 -0.21 -3.10 -4.43
C SER A 98 -1.39 -3.99 -4.04
N PHE A 99 -1.56 -4.25 -2.74
CA PHE A 99 -2.72 -4.98 -2.22
C PHE A 99 -4.04 -4.30 -2.61
N VAL A 100 -4.16 -2.99 -2.44
CA VAL A 100 -5.39 -2.25 -2.78
C VAL A 100 -5.69 -2.36 -4.27
N VAL A 101 -4.69 -2.16 -5.14
CA VAL A 101 -4.87 -2.25 -6.60
C VAL A 101 -5.32 -3.65 -7.02
N GLU A 102 -4.72 -4.70 -6.44
CA GLU A 102 -4.99 -6.09 -6.84
C GLU A 102 -6.25 -6.71 -6.23
N LYS A 103 -6.61 -6.33 -5.00
CA LYS A 103 -7.56 -7.07 -4.17
C LYS A 103 -8.78 -6.28 -3.71
N SER A 104 -8.79 -4.96 -3.85
CA SER A 104 -9.95 -4.16 -3.42
C SER A 104 -11.04 -4.07 -4.49
N ASP A 105 -12.27 -3.82 -4.03
CA ASP A 105 -13.44 -3.57 -4.87
C ASP A 105 -13.56 -2.10 -5.31
N LEU A 106 -12.48 -1.32 -5.17
CA LEU A 106 -12.46 0.07 -5.62
C LEU A 106 -12.57 0.16 -7.14
N THR A 107 -13.04 1.30 -7.62
CA THR A 107 -13.02 1.62 -9.05
C THR A 107 -11.59 1.72 -9.58
N GLU A 108 -11.41 1.55 -10.87
CA GLU A 108 -10.09 1.63 -11.49
C GLU A 108 -9.47 3.04 -11.37
N GLU A 109 -10.30 4.09 -11.32
CA GLU A 109 -9.91 5.47 -11.05
C GLU A 109 -9.34 5.62 -9.64
N GLU A 110 -10.03 5.04 -8.66
CA GLU A 110 -9.59 5.00 -7.27
C GLU A 110 -8.29 4.21 -7.10
N LYS A 111 -8.19 3.03 -7.73
CA LYS A 111 -6.97 2.20 -7.73
C LYS A 111 -5.79 2.93 -8.36
N THR A 112 -6.03 3.73 -9.40
CA THR A 112 -4.99 4.56 -10.04
C THR A 112 -4.33 5.51 -9.03
N ILE A 113 -5.08 6.04 -8.06
CA ILE A 113 -4.51 6.91 -7.02
C ILE A 113 -3.54 6.14 -6.12
N PHE A 114 -3.95 4.95 -5.67
CA PHE A 114 -3.09 4.09 -4.85
C PHE A 114 -1.85 3.62 -5.61
N LEU A 115 -1.99 3.29 -6.90
CA LEU A 115 -0.87 2.94 -7.77
C LEU A 115 0.18 4.06 -7.76
N ILE A 116 -0.22 5.31 -7.98
CA ILE A 116 0.70 6.46 -8.01
C ILE A 116 1.39 6.64 -6.66
N ASP A 117 0.64 6.65 -5.55
CA ASP A 117 1.21 6.78 -4.20
C ASP A 117 2.22 5.69 -3.88
N GLY A 118 1.89 4.48 -4.30
CA GLY A 118 2.72 3.33 -4.10
C GLY A 118 4.05 3.45 -4.84
N ILE A 119 4.04 3.84 -6.12
CA ILE A 119 5.28 4.03 -6.93
C ILE A 119 6.09 5.19 -6.38
N TYR A 120 5.41 6.28 -6.01
CA TYR A 120 6.03 7.45 -5.40
C TYR A 120 6.78 7.09 -4.12
N SER A 121 6.16 6.31 -3.24
CA SER A 121 6.81 5.82 -2.03
C SER A 121 7.96 4.85 -2.35
N GLY A 122 7.73 3.88 -3.23
CA GLY A 122 8.71 2.85 -3.57
C GLY A 122 10.02 3.41 -4.15
N ILE A 123 9.92 4.29 -5.15
CA ILE A 123 11.09 4.84 -5.86
C ILE A 123 11.99 5.68 -4.95
N SER A 124 11.46 6.21 -3.84
CA SER A 124 12.25 6.97 -2.85
C SER A 124 13.40 6.16 -2.24
N THR A 125 13.29 4.82 -2.24
CA THR A 125 14.26 3.90 -1.63
C THR A 125 15.42 3.49 -2.54
N ASN A 126 15.33 3.74 -3.86
CA ASN A 126 16.26 3.20 -4.87
C ASN A 126 16.41 1.66 -4.86
N SER A 127 15.45 0.93 -4.30
CA SER A 127 15.41 -0.55 -4.35
C SER A 127 14.81 -1.05 -5.68
N GLY A 128 15.22 -2.26 -6.10
CA GLY A 128 14.73 -2.91 -7.32
C GLY A 128 13.49 -3.80 -7.15
N ASN A 129 13.03 -4.05 -5.92
CA ASN A 129 11.91 -4.96 -5.64
C ASN A 129 10.55 -4.24 -5.71
N SER A 130 10.23 -3.67 -6.88
CA SER A 130 8.91 -3.09 -7.15
C SER A 130 7.91 -4.21 -7.48
N PRO A 131 6.67 -4.16 -6.97
CA PRO A 131 5.62 -5.09 -7.40
C PRO A 131 5.07 -4.76 -8.79
N TRP A 132 5.35 -3.57 -9.32
CA TRP A 132 4.86 -3.16 -10.63
C TRP A 132 5.89 -3.40 -11.72
N GLU A 133 5.39 -3.86 -12.86
CA GLU A 133 6.19 -3.91 -14.08
C GLU A 133 6.47 -2.49 -14.56
N SER A 134 7.73 -2.07 -14.48
CA SER A 134 8.16 -0.73 -14.81
C SER A 134 9.51 -0.73 -15.52
N LYS A 135 9.73 0.31 -16.32
CA LYS A 135 11.04 0.56 -16.92
C LYS A 135 11.84 1.47 -15.98
N ILE A 136 12.89 0.91 -15.40
CA ILE A 136 13.80 1.64 -14.51
C ILE A 136 15.05 2.05 -15.29
N SER A 137 15.47 3.30 -15.12
CA SER A 137 16.72 3.82 -15.67
C SER A 137 17.49 4.65 -14.63
N HIS A 138 18.81 4.48 -14.64
CA HIS A 138 19.73 5.24 -13.79
C HIS A 138 20.43 6.28 -14.66
N VAL A 139 20.08 7.55 -14.47
CA VAL A 139 20.66 8.66 -15.26
C VAL A 139 22.02 9.09 -14.68
N ALA A 140 22.18 8.98 -13.37
CA ALA A 140 23.36 9.30 -12.57
C ALA A 140 23.36 8.45 -11.28
N GLU A 141 24.49 8.44 -10.57
CA GLU A 141 24.74 7.60 -9.37
C GLU A 141 23.70 7.76 -8.25
N LYS A 142 22.99 8.91 -8.21
CA LYS A 142 21.96 9.24 -7.21
C LYS A 142 20.60 9.59 -7.81
N SER A 143 20.35 9.21 -9.05
CA SER A 143 19.09 9.47 -9.72
C SER A 143 18.48 8.21 -10.33
N THR A 144 17.21 7.97 -10.04
CA THR A 144 16.44 6.85 -10.56
C THR A 144 15.19 7.38 -11.24
N THR A 145 14.94 6.95 -12.47
CA THR A 145 13.68 7.21 -13.16
C THR A 145 12.95 5.91 -13.34
N GLU A 146 11.68 5.88 -12.95
CA GLU A 146 10.76 4.76 -13.15
C GLU A 146 9.61 5.21 -14.05
N GLU A 147 9.34 4.42 -15.09
CA GLU A 147 8.28 4.66 -16.06
C GLU A 147 7.30 3.49 -16.07
N ILE A 148 6.01 3.80 -15.93
CA ILE A 148 4.91 2.82 -15.96
C ILE A 148 3.88 3.27 -16.99
N ILE A 149 3.35 2.31 -17.73
CA ILE A 149 2.25 2.52 -18.66
C ILE A 149 0.93 2.35 -17.89
N LEU A 150 0.08 3.37 -17.99
CA LEU A 150 -1.28 3.39 -17.47
C LEU A 150 -2.25 3.28 -18.64
N ASP A 151 -3.39 2.62 -18.44
CA ASP A 151 -4.45 2.54 -19.45
C ASP A 151 -5.31 3.81 -19.53
N ARG A 152 -5.00 4.80 -18.68
CA ARG A 152 -5.76 6.04 -18.56
C ARG A 152 -4.87 7.27 -18.46
N TYR A 153 -5.30 8.33 -19.10
CA TYR A 153 -4.70 9.65 -19.02
C TYR A 153 -5.53 10.55 -18.11
N PHE A 154 -4.87 11.38 -17.31
CA PHE A 154 -5.49 12.42 -16.51
C PHE A 154 -4.48 13.55 -16.27
N SER A 155 -4.98 14.71 -15.86
CA SER A 155 -4.11 15.85 -15.54
C SER A 155 -3.64 15.76 -14.09
N LEU A 156 -2.33 15.56 -13.88
CA LEU A 156 -1.71 15.63 -12.54
C LEU A 156 -1.98 16.98 -11.84
N SER A 157 -2.09 18.07 -12.62
CA SER A 157 -2.41 19.39 -12.07
C SER A 157 -3.85 19.47 -11.56
N LEU A 158 -4.79 18.73 -12.16
CA LEU A 158 -6.16 18.61 -11.66
C LEU A 158 -6.19 17.72 -10.42
N LEU A 159 -5.43 16.62 -10.40
CA LEU A 159 -5.30 15.76 -9.22
C LEU A 159 -4.85 16.55 -7.98
N ASN A 160 -3.93 17.50 -8.14
CA ASN A 160 -3.46 18.37 -7.07
C ASN A 160 -4.44 19.48 -6.64
N LYS A 161 -5.53 19.69 -7.38
CA LYS A 161 -6.49 20.80 -7.15
C LYS A 161 -7.91 20.34 -6.87
N ALA A 162 -8.29 19.15 -7.32
CA ALA A 162 -9.62 18.58 -7.18
C ALA A 162 -9.98 18.34 -5.71
N ASP A 163 -11.22 18.62 -5.32
CA ASP A 163 -11.70 18.30 -3.98
C ASP A 163 -12.28 16.88 -3.93
N HIS A 164 -12.83 16.42 -5.07
CA HIS A 164 -13.33 15.06 -5.24
C HIS A 164 -12.66 14.38 -6.43
N LEU A 165 -12.52 13.05 -6.38
CA LEU A 165 -11.92 12.29 -7.48
C LEU A 165 -12.76 12.39 -8.76
N SER A 166 -14.08 12.57 -8.62
CA SER A 166 -15.01 12.82 -9.73
C SER A 166 -14.73 14.12 -10.50
N ASP A 167 -13.98 15.05 -9.92
CA ASP A 167 -13.61 16.31 -10.58
C ASP A 167 -12.41 16.13 -11.53
N VAL A 168 -11.76 14.96 -11.47
CA VAL A 168 -10.65 14.59 -12.35
C VAL A 168 -11.20 13.76 -13.51
N THR A 169 -11.03 14.26 -14.73
CA THR A 169 -11.37 13.49 -15.94
C THR A 169 -10.29 12.44 -16.20
N PHE A 170 -10.68 11.17 -16.08
CA PHE A 170 -9.87 10.03 -16.51
C PHE A 170 -10.28 9.63 -17.94
N GLU A 171 -9.40 9.89 -18.89
CA GLU A 171 -9.61 9.55 -20.29
C GLU A 171 -9.13 8.12 -20.54
N ASN A 172 -9.92 7.33 -21.29
CA ASN A 172 -9.55 5.97 -21.73
C ASN A 172 -8.50 6.05 -22.85
N LYS A 173 -7.30 6.46 -22.47
CA LYS A 173 -6.13 6.65 -23.33
C LYS A 173 -4.90 6.22 -22.57
N THR A 174 -4.03 5.50 -23.25
CA THR A 174 -2.77 5.05 -22.66
C THR A 174 -1.88 6.24 -22.32
N ALA A 175 -1.22 6.19 -21.18
CA ALA A 175 -0.34 7.24 -20.68
C ALA A 175 0.92 6.66 -20.03
N CYS A 176 2.03 7.37 -20.11
CA CYS A 176 3.28 7.03 -19.45
C CYS A 176 3.43 7.91 -18.20
N LEU A 177 3.30 7.27 -17.04
CA LEU A 177 3.62 7.86 -15.75
C LEU A 177 5.12 7.74 -15.51
N ARG A 178 5.81 8.88 -15.35
CA ARG A 178 7.23 8.95 -15.06
C ARG A 178 7.46 9.57 -13.69
N LEU A 179 8.15 8.83 -12.83
CA LEU A 179 8.65 9.33 -11.55
C LEU A 179 10.17 9.41 -11.61
N HIS A 180 10.71 10.56 -11.24
CA HIS A 180 12.15 10.82 -11.21
C HIS A 180 12.56 11.16 -9.79
N ASN A 181 13.33 10.27 -9.17
CA ASN A 181 13.95 10.49 -7.87
C ASN A 181 15.36 11.04 -8.06
N GLU A 182 15.63 12.22 -7.52
CA GLU A 182 16.97 12.78 -7.39
C GLU A 182 17.23 13.17 -5.93
N ASN A 183 18.20 12.53 -5.28
CA ASN A 183 18.56 12.78 -3.88
C ASN A 183 17.35 12.71 -2.90
N GLY A 184 16.41 11.80 -3.13
CA GLY A 184 15.21 11.62 -2.30
C GLY A 184 14.05 12.57 -2.63
N LYS A 185 14.22 13.47 -3.60
CA LYS A 185 13.14 14.32 -4.12
C LYS A 185 12.55 13.66 -5.35
N VAL A 186 11.28 13.30 -5.27
CA VAL A 186 10.55 12.64 -6.36
C VAL A 186 9.73 13.67 -7.13
N ALA A 187 10.06 13.84 -8.41
CA ALA A 187 9.25 14.58 -9.37
C ALA A 187 8.36 13.61 -10.15
N ILE A 188 7.12 14.01 -10.43
CA ILE A 188 6.12 13.20 -11.12
C ILE A 188 5.66 13.91 -12.40
N SER A 189 5.53 13.15 -13.49
CA SER A 189 4.95 13.63 -14.75
C SER A 189 4.15 12.53 -15.42
N LEU A 190 3.10 12.91 -16.14
CA LEU A 190 2.24 11.99 -16.87
C LEU A 190 2.05 12.53 -18.28
N LYS A 191 2.32 11.70 -19.28
CA LYS A 191 2.20 12.06 -20.69
C LYS A 191 1.35 11.03 -21.41
N GLU A 192 0.45 11.50 -22.28
CA GLU A 192 -0.25 10.62 -23.22
C GLU A 192 0.78 9.88 -24.08
N THR A 193 0.59 8.57 -24.29
CA THR A 193 1.38 7.80 -25.24
C THR A 193 0.71 7.85 -26.61
N ALA A 194 1.48 8.11 -27.66
CA ALA A 194 0.99 8.20 -29.04
C ALA A 194 0.52 6.84 -29.59
#